data_AF-W0RP05-F1
#
_entry.id   AF-W0RP05-F1
#
_cell.length_a   1.000
_cell.length_b   1.000
_cell.length_c   1.000
_cell.angle_alpha   90.00
_cell.angle_beta   90.00
_cell.angle_gamma   90.00
#
_symmetry.space_group_name_H-M   'P 1'
#
loop_
_entity.id
_entity.type
_entity.pdbx_description
1 polymer ?
#
loop_
_entity_poly.entity_id
_entity_poly.type
_entity_poly.pdbx_seq_one_letter_code
_entity_poly.pdbx_strand_id
1 'polypeptide(L)'
;MTDSPATIISGTDNNAQANTWAGSNVQQGDQAGGTQVEPIVGFFVYETLPPQLRAVGRVYFENAQLIVNTLPRTAERTVALRKLLESRDSAFRALQQR
;
A
#
# COMPACT_ATOMS: atom_id res chain seq x y z
N MET A 1 -31.72 70.32 4.51
CA MET A 1 -30.77 69.74 3.54
C MET A 1 -30.22 68.47 4.16
N THR A 2 -31.02 67.41 4.05
CA THR A 2 -30.73 66.08 4.58
C THR A 2 -30.66 65.17 3.37
N ASP A 3 -29.48 64.73 2.99
CA ASP A 3 -29.34 63.68 1.98
C ASP A 3 -28.44 62.57 2.54
N SER A 4 -29.10 61.48 2.92
CA SER A 4 -28.52 60.14 2.95
C SER A 4 -28.35 59.65 1.52
N PRO A 5 -27.26 58.94 1.18
CA PRO A 5 -27.26 58.06 0.02
C PRO A 5 -27.37 56.59 0.44
N ALA A 6 -28.31 55.91 -0.22
CA ALA A 6 -28.67 54.51 -0.07
C ALA A 6 -27.60 53.55 -0.60
N THR A 7 -27.63 52.34 -0.03
CA THR A 7 -26.95 51.12 -0.46
C THR A 7 -27.23 50.75 -1.92
N ILE A 8 -26.18 50.44 -2.70
CA ILE A 8 -26.23 49.46 -3.78
C ILE A 8 -25.00 48.54 -3.64
N ILE A 9 -25.29 47.26 -3.44
CA ILE A 9 -24.37 46.12 -3.45
C ILE A 9 -24.21 45.69 -4.91
N SER A 10 -22.98 45.65 -5.44
CA SER A 10 -22.69 44.88 -6.65
C SER A 10 -21.19 44.60 -6.78
N GLY A 11 -20.83 43.33 -6.56
CA GLY A 11 -19.97 42.57 -7.47
C GLY A 11 -18.50 42.95 -7.64
N THR A 12 -17.66 41.97 -7.28
CA THR A 12 -16.42 41.55 -7.98
C THR A 12 -15.09 42.17 -7.54
N ASP A 13 -14.62 41.78 -6.36
CA ASP A 13 -13.17 41.75 -6.07
C ASP A 13 -12.57 40.50 -6.75
N ASN A 14 -12.14 40.66 -8.01
CA ASN A 14 -11.22 39.71 -8.65
C ASN A 14 -9.82 39.92 -8.08
N ASN A 15 -9.60 39.44 -6.85
CA ASN A 15 -8.27 39.33 -6.28
C ASN A 15 -7.44 38.34 -7.12
N ALA A 16 -6.28 38.83 -7.51
CA ALA A 16 -5.27 38.20 -8.31
C ALA A 16 -4.88 36.80 -7.83
N GLN A 17 -4.58 35.97 -8.82
CA GLN A 17 -3.97 34.66 -8.70
C GLN A 17 -2.69 34.73 -7.84
N ALA A 18 -2.68 34.05 -6.69
CA ALA A 18 -1.45 33.71 -5.97
C ALA A 18 -1.71 32.57 -4.96
N ASN A 19 -2.13 31.41 -5.45
CA ASN A 19 -2.22 30.19 -4.65
C ASN A 19 -0.95 29.37 -4.91
N THR A 20 0.18 29.84 -4.37
CA THR A 20 1.41 29.06 -4.28
C THR A 20 1.20 27.96 -3.24
N TRP A 21 1.34 26.70 -3.65
CA TRP A 21 1.06 25.48 -2.85
C TRP A 21 2.11 25.18 -1.76
N ALA A 22 2.59 26.18 -1.03
CA ALA A 22 3.43 25.99 0.14
C ALA A 22 2.56 25.87 1.40
N GLY A 23 1.71 24.83 1.43
CA GLY A 23 0.95 24.43 2.60
C GLY A 23 1.65 23.28 3.31
N SER A 24 2.34 23.61 4.40
CA SER A 24 2.74 22.68 5.45
C SER A 24 1.53 21.85 5.88
N ASN A 25 1.48 20.57 5.49
CA ASN A 25 0.60 19.59 6.12
C ASN A 25 1.44 18.53 6.80
N VAL A 26 1.84 18.85 8.03
CA VAL A 26 2.06 17.85 9.08
C VAL A 26 0.70 17.28 9.44
N GLN A 27 0.31 16.23 8.74
CA GLN A 27 -0.77 15.33 9.15
C GLN A 27 -0.37 13.89 8.81
N GLN A 28 0.74 13.42 9.39
CA GLN A 28 0.88 11.99 9.67
C GLN A 28 0.05 11.69 10.92
N GLY A 29 -1.26 11.66 10.70
CA GLY A 29 -2.21 11.12 11.65
C GLY A 29 -2.03 9.62 11.71
N ASP A 30 -1.58 9.16 12.88
CA ASP A 30 -1.80 7.84 13.43
C ASP A 30 -3.23 7.35 13.13
N GLN A 31 -3.40 6.46 12.15
CA GLN A 31 -4.64 5.76 11.86
C GLN A 31 -4.44 4.29 12.22
N ALA A 32 -4.71 3.98 13.49
CA ALA A 32 -4.92 2.63 13.98
C ALA A 32 -6.12 1.96 13.28
N GLY A 33 -6.01 0.66 12.97
CA GLY A 33 -7.19 -0.22 12.98
C GLY A 33 -7.71 -0.79 11.66
N GLY A 34 -6.98 -0.71 10.55
CA GLY A 34 -7.26 -1.58 9.40
C GLY A 34 -6.44 -2.87 9.53
N THR A 35 -7.07 -4.02 9.77
CA THR A 35 -6.42 -5.35 9.69
C THR A 35 -5.99 -5.62 8.25
N GLN A 36 -4.93 -4.95 7.82
CA GLN A 36 -4.40 -4.99 6.47
C GLN A 36 -3.47 -6.19 6.38
N VAL A 37 -4.07 -7.38 6.42
CA VAL A 37 -3.41 -8.64 6.07
C VAL A 37 -2.79 -8.43 4.69
N GLU A 38 -1.50 -8.71 4.55
CA GLU A 38 -0.86 -8.60 3.25
C GLU A 38 -1.48 -9.63 2.31
N PRO A 39 -2.18 -9.23 1.24
CA PRO A 39 -2.89 -10.18 0.38
C PRO A 39 -1.96 -11.23 -0.23
N ILE A 40 -0.68 -10.87 -0.36
CA ILE A 40 0.35 -11.71 -0.97
C ILE A 40 0.68 -12.96 -0.14
N VAL A 41 0.46 -12.93 1.18
CA VAL A 41 0.77 -14.06 2.07
C VAL A 41 -0.09 -15.28 1.73
N GLY A 42 -1.32 -15.06 1.25
CA GLY A 42 -2.24 -16.13 0.85
C GLY A 42 -1.73 -16.98 -0.32
N PHE A 43 -0.86 -16.45 -1.18
CA PHE A 43 -0.30 -17.24 -2.29
C PHE A 43 0.71 -18.30 -1.82
N PHE A 44 1.22 -18.19 -0.59
CA PHE A 44 2.20 -19.14 -0.05
C PHE A 44 1.57 -20.39 0.58
N VAL A 45 0.24 -20.50 0.66
CA VAL A 45 -0.46 -21.73 1.06
C VAL A 45 0.05 -22.90 0.23
N TYR A 46 0.42 -23.99 0.89
CA TYR A 46 1.13 -25.12 0.28
C TYR A 46 0.46 -26.48 0.56
N GLU A 47 -0.52 -26.51 1.45
CA GLU A 47 -1.25 -27.70 1.88
C GLU A 47 -2.06 -28.34 0.75
N THR A 48 -2.63 -27.50 -0.13
CA THR A 48 -3.42 -27.93 -1.29
C THR A 48 -2.57 -28.35 -2.48
N LEU A 49 -1.25 -28.15 -2.43
CA LEU A 49 -0.36 -28.50 -3.53
C LEU A 49 -0.17 -30.03 -3.66
N PRO A 50 0.12 -30.51 -4.89
CA PRO A 50 0.57 -31.87 -5.12
C PRO A 50 1.76 -32.26 -4.22
N PRO A 51 1.87 -33.53 -3.78
CA PRO A 51 2.88 -33.96 -2.80
C PRO A 51 4.32 -33.56 -3.17
N GLN A 52 4.67 -33.68 -4.45
CA GLN A 52 5.99 -33.32 -4.98
C GLN A 52 6.33 -31.82 -4.81
N LEU A 53 5.35 -30.92 -4.92
CA LEU A 53 5.56 -29.47 -4.78
C LEU A 53 5.51 -29.00 -3.32
N ARG A 54 4.89 -29.78 -2.43
CA ARG A 54 4.65 -29.40 -1.04
C ARG A 54 5.93 -29.13 -0.25
N ALA A 55 6.98 -29.93 -0.47
CA ALA A 55 8.26 -29.77 0.19
C ALA A 55 8.92 -28.42 -0.15
N VAL A 56 8.91 -28.04 -1.44
CA VAL A 56 9.41 -26.74 -1.89
C VAL A 56 8.49 -25.62 -1.39
N GLY A 57 7.17 -25.78 -1.53
CA GLY A 57 6.19 -24.80 -1.10
C GLY A 57 6.29 -24.43 0.38
N ARG A 58 6.57 -25.42 1.24
CA ARG A 58 6.79 -25.22 2.68
C ARG A 58 7.91 -24.22 2.97
N VAL A 59 9.06 -24.35 2.30
CA VAL A 59 10.21 -23.43 2.51
C VAL A 59 9.84 -21.99 2.17
N TYR A 60 9.08 -21.78 1.10
CA TYR A 60 8.62 -20.44 0.72
C TYR A 60 7.57 -19.88 1.70
N PHE A 61 6.68 -20.74 2.22
CA PHE A 61 5.72 -20.36 3.25
C PHE A 61 6.41 -19.92 4.55
N GLU A 62 7.36 -20.71 5.05
CA GLU A 62 8.12 -20.38 6.27
C GLU A 62 8.91 -19.07 6.11
N ASN A 63 9.51 -18.82 4.94
CA ASN A 63 10.17 -17.55 4.65
C ASN A 63 9.19 -16.36 4.59
N ALA A 64 8.01 -16.52 4.00
CA ALA A 64 6.99 -15.47 3.97
C ALA A 64 6.52 -15.12 5.40
N GLN A 65 6.30 -16.13 6.24
CA GLN A 65 5.97 -15.94 7.66
C GLN A 65 7.07 -15.19 8.40
N LEU A 66 8.34 -15.57 8.19
CA LEU A 66 9.48 -14.88 8.79
C LEU A 66 9.50 -13.39 8.43
N ILE A 67 9.31 -13.06 7.14
CA ILE A 67 9.28 -11.67 6.67
C ILE A 67 8.17 -10.87 7.35
N VAL A 68 6.96 -11.41 7.41
CA VAL A 68 5.79 -10.73 8.00
C VAL A 68 5.97 -10.53 9.51
N ASN A 69 6.54 -11.52 10.19
CA ASN A 69 6.69 -11.52 11.64
C ASN A 69 7.88 -10.70 12.15
N THR A 70 8.90 -10.47 11.31
CA THR A 70 10.14 -9.80 11.73
C THR A 70 10.30 -8.39 11.16
N LEU A 71 9.71 -8.09 10.00
CA LEU A 71 9.90 -6.82 9.33
C LEU A 71 8.69 -5.89 9.51
N PRO A 72 8.92 -4.58 9.73
CA PRO A 72 7.84 -3.60 9.77
C PRO A 72 7.12 -3.54 8.42
N ARG A 73 5.86 -3.07 8.45
CA ARG A 73 5.06 -2.90 7.23
C ARG A 73 5.55 -1.71 6.43
N THR A 74 6.44 -1.98 5.48
CA THR A 74 6.99 -0.98 4.56
C THR A 74 6.84 -1.42 3.10
N ALA A 75 7.16 -0.50 2.18
CA ALA A 75 7.16 -0.81 0.75
C ALA A 75 8.18 -1.91 0.43
N GLU A 76 9.33 -1.91 1.11
CA GLU A 76 10.41 -2.89 0.97
C GLU A 76 9.96 -4.28 1.39
N ARG A 77 9.15 -4.41 2.46
CA ARG A 77 8.56 -5.69 2.86
C ARG A 77 7.66 -6.25 1.76
N THR A 78 6.83 -5.39 1.16
CA THR A 78 5.97 -5.77 0.03
C THR A 78 6.81 -6.21 -1.18
N VAL A 79 7.91 -5.52 -1.47
CA VAL A 79 8.84 -5.90 -2.54
C VAL A 79 9.50 -7.24 -2.24
N ALA A 80 9.94 -7.48 -1.00
CA ALA A 80 10.55 -8.73 -0.59
C ALA A 80 9.60 -9.93 -0.81
N LEU A 81 8.32 -9.78 -0.44
CA LEU A 81 7.33 -10.84 -0.62
C LEU A 81 6.99 -11.11 -2.08
N ARG A 82 6.93 -10.06 -2.93
CA ARG A 82 6.76 -10.23 -4.38
C ARG A 82 7.93 -11.00 -4.98
N LYS A 83 9.17 -10.63 -4.64
CA LYS A 83 10.37 -11.34 -5.09
C LYS A 83 10.38 -12.80 -4.63
N LEU A 84 9.93 -13.05 -3.40
CA LEU A 84 9.82 -14.41 -2.87
C LEU A 84 8.78 -15.25 -3.65
N LEU A 85 7.64 -14.64 -4.02
CA LEU A 85 6.60 -15.30 -4.81
C LEU A 85 7.11 -15.65 -6.23
N GLU A 86 7.76 -14.72 -6.92
CA GLU A 86 8.35 -14.95 -8.25
C GLU A 86 9.41 -16.06 -8.22
N SER A 87 10.22 -16.11 -7.15
CA SER A 87 11.19 -17.17 -6.92
C SER A 87 10.52 -18.54 -6.74
N ARG A 88 9.41 -18.60 -5.99
CA ARG A 88 8.63 -19.83 -5.78
C ARG A 88 8.09 -20.38 -7.09
N ASP A 89 7.49 -19.51 -7.91
CA ASP A 89 6.92 -19.91 -9.20
C ASP A 89 8.01 -20.44 -10.14
N SER A 90 9.20 -19.83 -10.12
CA SER A 90 10.37 -20.32 -10.86
C SER A 90 10.81 -21.71 -10.39
N ALA A 91 10.86 -21.94 -9.07
CA ALA A 91 11.22 -23.24 -8.50
C ALA A 91 10.18 -24.33 -8.84
N PHE A 92 8.88 -24.00 -8.80
CA PHE A 92 7.81 -24.92 -9.20
C PHE A 92 7.89 -25.28 -10.68
N ARG A 93 8.17 -24.32 -11.57
CA ARG A 93 8.36 -24.59 -13.00
C ARG A 93 9.57 -25.52 -13.22
N ALA A 94 10.68 -25.28 -12.54
CA ALA A 94 11.86 -26.15 -12.63
C ALA A 94 11.59 -27.57 -12.12
N LEU A 95 10.82 -27.74 -11.05
CA LEU A 95 10.49 -29.05 -10.49
C LEU A 95 9.55 -29.87 -11.42
N GLN A 96 8.69 -29.20 -12.18
CA GLN A 96 7.76 -29.83 -13.13
C GLN A 96 8.41 -30.24 -14.47
N GLN A 97 9.64 -29.78 -14.75
CA GLN A 97 10.39 -30.12 -15.97
C GLN A 97 11.21 -31.41 -15.84
N ARG A 98 11.06 -32.14 -14.73
CA ARG A 98 11.71 -33.43 -14.49
C ARG A 98 10.78 -34.58 -14.81
#